data_AF-A7T3M8-F1
#
_entry.id   AF-A7T3M8-F1
#
_cell.length_a   1.000
_cell.length_b   1.000
_cell.length_c   1.000
_cell.angle_alpha   90.00
_cell.angle_beta   90.00
_cell.angle_gamma   90.00
#
_symmetry.space_group_name_H-M   'P 1'
#
loop_
_entity.id
_entity.type
_entity.pdbx_description
1 polymer ?
#
loop_
_entity_poly.entity_id
_entity_poly.type
_entity_poly.pdbx_seq_one_letter_code
_entity_poly.pdbx_strand_id
1 'polypeptide(L)'
;MPGVECKLPEGWERSETTSGIPYYINHETEKTQWDHPAMIQLMQDLAELNNIKYAAYRTAMKLRAIHKKTQLYLVEIPILTATLDEEDVPDGYTEKALSIPEASKIITALFINQNGDRQDFIDIPMASDLTLNLMLNIYDPGRTGYIQALSLKIGISLLCAAKLQDKYRYLFRQMCNSRAVLDRKRLTLFLQECLQ
;
A
#
# COMPACT_ATOMS: atom_id res chain seq x y z
N MET A 1 4.60 7.39 -16.31
CA MET A 1 5.52 6.62 -17.18
C MET A 1 4.68 5.75 -18.10
N PRO A 2 4.95 5.67 -19.41
CA PRO A 2 4.21 4.78 -20.29
C PRO A 2 4.63 3.31 -20.07
N GLY A 3 3.66 2.40 -19.97
CA GLY A 3 3.86 1.01 -20.43
C GLY A 3 4.08 -0.09 -19.39
N VAL A 4 3.56 0.03 -18.17
CA VAL A 4 3.36 -1.14 -17.30
C VAL A 4 1.85 -1.31 -17.14
N GLU A 5 1.18 -1.74 -18.21
CA GLU A 5 -0.27 -1.90 -18.23
C GLU A 5 -0.69 -3.06 -17.33
N CYS A 6 -1.44 -2.73 -16.28
CA CYS A 6 -2.12 -3.72 -15.45
C CYS A 6 -3.15 -4.46 -16.32
N LYS A 7 -3.10 -5.80 -16.33
CA LYS A 7 -4.11 -6.63 -17.01
C LYS A 7 -5.44 -6.52 -16.26
N LEU A 8 -6.29 -5.60 -16.71
CA LEU A 8 -7.68 -5.51 -16.26
C LEU A 8 -8.53 -6.60 -16.91
N PRO A 9 -9.69 -6.95 -16.31
CA PRO A 9 -10.66 -7.81 -16.97
C PRO A 9 -11.16 -7.19 -18.28
N GLU A 10 -11.72 -8.01 -19.16
CA GLU A 10 -12.30 -7.53 -20.42
C GLU A 10 -13.37 -6.45 -20.15
N GLY A 11 -13.42 -5.43 -21.00
CA GLY A 11 -14.33 -4.29 -20.84
C GLY A 11 -13.92 -3.26 -19.79
N TRP A 12 -12.80 -3.44 -19.08
CA TRP A 12 -12.29 -2.46 -18.13
C TRP A 12 -11.13 -1.64 -18.68
N GLU A 13 -11.13 -0.34 -18.38
CA GLU A 13 -10.07 0.59 -18.70
C GLU A 13 -9.63 1.35 -17.45
N ARG A 14 -8.32 1.54 -17.29
CA ARG A 14 -7.73 2.38 -16.26
C ARG A 14 -7.45 3.75 -16.85
N SER A 15 -7.92 4.79 -16.19
CA SER A 15 -7.63 6.18 -16.52
C SER A 15 -7.18 6.94 -15.27
N GLU A 16 -6.72 8.17 -15.44
CA GLU A 16 -6.19 9.01 -14.35
C GLU A 16 -6.84 10.38 -14.37
N THR A 17 -7.07 10.96 -13.19
CA THR A 17 -7.50 12.36 -13.07
C THR A 17 -6.34 13.31 -13.37
N THR A 18 -6.63 14.61 -13.47
CA THR A 18 -5.60 15.66 -13.60
C THR A 18 -4.59 15.67 -12.44
N SER A 19 -4.98 15.17 -11.28
CA SER A 19 -4.14 15.01 -10.09
C SER A 19 -3.38 13.67 -10.05
N GLY A 20 -3.50 12.85 -11.11
CA GLY A 20 -2.84 11.54 -11.21
C GLY A 20 -3.51 10.44 -10.39
N ILE A 21 -4.77 10.63 -9.97
CA ILE A 21 -5.52 9.63 -9.20
C ILE A 21 -6.09 8.60 -10.17
N PRO A 22 -5.78 7.30 -10.03
CA PRO A 22 -6.34 6.28 -10.89
C PRO A 22 -7.82 6.06 -10.62
N TYR A 23 -8.59 5.87 -11.68
CA TYR A 23 -9.97 5.40 -11.66
C TYR A 23 -10.19 4.40 -12.78
N TYR A 24 -11.24 3.59 -12.64
CA TYR A 24 -11.53 2.47 -13.53
C TYR A 24 -12.88 2.66 -14.19
N ILE A 25 -12.92 2.47 -15.50
CA ILE A 25 -14.10 2.59 -16.34
C ILE A 25 -14.50 1.18 -16.77
N ASN A 26 -15.74 0.81 -16.52
CA ASN A 26 -16.34 -0.40 -17.04
C ASN A 26 -17.22 -0.04 -18.24
N HIS A 27 -16.78 -0.44 -19.44
CA HIS A 27 -17.44 -0.15 -20.71
C HIS A 27 -18.73 -0.96 -20.93
N GLU A 28 -18.88 -2.12 -20.29
CA GLU A 28 -20.09 -2.94 -20.40
C GLU A 28 -21.26 -2.33 -19.61
N THR A 29 -20.95 -1.71 -18.47
CA THR A 29 -21.94 -1.12 -17.56
C THR A 29 -22.00 0.40 -17.63
N GLU A 30 -21.13 1.01 -18.43
CA GLU A 30 -20.96 2.46 -18.59
C GLU A 30 -20.77 3.18 -17.24
N LYS A 31 -20.03 2.57 -16.32
CA LYS A 31 -19.80 3.09 -14.97
C LYS A 31 -18.32 3.33 -14.70
N THR A 32 -18.06 4.35 -13.88
CA THR A 32 -16.72 4.64 -13.35
C THR A 32 -16.67 4.36 -11.85
N GLN A 33 -15.50 3.96 -11.37
CA GLN A 33 -15.27 3.69 -9.96
C GLN A 33 -13.82 3.94 -9.58
N TRP A 34 -13.58 4.21 -8.29
CA TRP A 34 -12.23 4.43 -7.76
C TRP A 34 -11.47 3.14 -7.49
N ASP A 35 -12.19 2.07 -7.17
CA ASP A 35 -11.58 0.82 -6.76
C ASP A 35 -11.23 -0.07 -7.93
N HIS A 36 -10.05 -0.69 -7.85
CA HIS A 36 -9.62 -1.66 -8.84
C HIS A 36 -10.61 -2.85 -8.84
N PRO A 37 -11.06 -3.37 -9.99
CA PRO A 37 -12.04 -4.47 -10.05
C PRO A 37 -11.63 -5.69 -9.22
N ALA A 38 -10.35 -6.07 -9.31
CA ALA A 38 -9.79 -7.15 -8.49
C ALA A 38 -9.77 -6.86 -6.97
N MET A 39 -9.73 -5.58 -6.55
CA MET A 39 -9.88 -5.20 -5.14
C MET A 39 -11.33 -5.31 -4.70
N ILE A 40 -12.30 -4.89 -5.52
CA ILE A 40 -13.73 -5.07 -5.23
C ILE A 40 -14.05 -6.55 -5.07
N GLN A 41 -13.61 -7.38 -6.01
CA GLN A 41 -13.81 -8.83 -5.93
C GLN A 41 -13.20 -9.39 -4.64
N LEU A 42 -11.96 -8.99 -4.32
CA LEU A 42 -11.32 -9.40 -3.07
C LEU A 42 -12.19 -9.03 -1.87
N MET A 43 -12.64 -7.77 -1.77
CA MET A 43 -13.46 -7.30 -0.64
C MET A 43 -14.78 -8.07 -0.50
N GLN A 44 -15.38 -8.50 -1.62
CA GLN A 44 -16.55 -9.38 -1.62
C GLN A 44 -16.19 -10.76 -1.07
N ASP A 45 -15.09 -11.37 -1.53
CA ASP A 45 -14.62 -12.68 -1.06
C ASP A 45 -14.29 -12.64 0.46
N LEU A 46 -13.82 -11.49 0.98
CA LEU A 46 -13.56 -11.32 2.41
C LEU A 46 -14.82 -11.44 3.27
N ALA A 47 -16.03 -11.33 2.69
CA ALA A 47 -17.28 -11.50 3.43
C ALA A 47 -17.45 -12.93 3.94
N GLU A 48 -16.89 -13.93 3.26
CA GLU A 48 -16.92 -15.33 3.71
C GLU A 48 -16.21 -15.53 5.06
N LEU A 49 -15.22 -14.69 5.33
CA LEU A 49 -14.45 -14.70 6.58
C LEU A 49 -15.21 -14.07 7.77
N ASN A 50 -16.41 -13.51 7.55
CA ASN A 50 -17.18 -12.86 8.62
C ASN A 50 -17.56 -13.81 9.76
N ASN A 51 -17.69 -15.09 9.47
CA ASN A 51 -18.09 -16.12 10.43
C ASN A 51 -16.96 -16.57 11.37
N ILE A 52 -15.74 -16.06 11.22
CA ILE A 52 -14.65 -16.33 12.15
C ILE A 52 -14.99 -15.74 13.52
N LYS A 53 -15.15 -16.60 14.53
CA LYS A 53 -15.58 -16.26 15.90
C LYS A 53 -14.77 -15.14 16.53
N TYR A 54 -13.45 -15.24 16.50
CA TYR A 54 -12.55 -14.30 17.16
C TYR A 54 -12.21 -13.11 16.25
N ALA A 55 -12.53 -11.89 16.70
CA ALA A 55 -12.34 -10.68 15.91
C ALA A 55 -10.89 -10.49 15.43
N ALA A 56 -9.90 -10.72 16.30
CA ALA A 56 -8.48 -10.60 15.93
C ALA A 56 -8.09 -11.57 14.80
N TYR A 57 -8.51 -12.84 14.88
CA TYR A 57 -8.24 -13.83 13.84
C TYR A 57 -9.00 -13.53 12.54
N ARG A 58 -10.22 -13.02 12.65
CA ARG A 58 -11.02 -12.59 11.50
C ARG A 58 -10.30 -11.48 10.73
N THR A 59 -9.87 -10.44 11.42
CA THR A 59 -9.09 -9.35 10.83
C THR A 59 -7.77 -9.86 10.27
N ALA A 60 -7.04 -10.72 11.00
CA ALA A 60 -5.79 -11.29 10.52
C ALA A 60 -5.96 -12.12 9.23
N MET A 61 -7.02 -12.91 9.13
CA MET A 61 -7.31 -13.70 7.91
C MET A 61 -7.68 -12.81 6.72
N LYS A 62 -8.46 -11.74 6.96
CA LYS A 62 -8.78 -10.74 5.94
C LYS A 62 -7.52 -10.00 5.46
N LEU A 63 -6.70 -9.54 6.40
CA LEU A 63 -5.40 -8.92 6.09
C LEU A 63 -4.49 -9.91 5.35
N ARG A 64 -4.51 -11.21 5.68
CA ARG A 64 -3.73 -12.23 4.97
C ARG A 64 -4.16 -12.38 3.51
N ALA A 65 -5.45 -12.28 3.22
CA ALA A 65 -5.96 -12.33 1.86
C ALA A 65 -5.54 -11.08 1.06
N ILE A 66 -5.66 -9.88 1.64
CA ILE A 66 -5.14 -8.62 1.06
C ILE A 66 -3.64 -8.73 0.79
N HIS A 67 -2.89 -9.12 1.82
CA HIS A 67 -1.44 -9.32 1.79
C HIS A 67 -0.98 -10.25 0.66
N LYS A 68 -1.73 -11.33 0.38
CA LYS A 68 -1.46 -12.22 -0.76
C LYS A 68 -1.80 -11.57 -2.10
N LYS A 69 -2.96 -10.91 -2.20
CA LYS A 69 -3.45 -10.31 -3.45
C LYS A 69 -2.57 -9.14 -3.90
N THR A 70 -2.08 -8.32 -2.98
CA THR A 70 -1.15 -7.21 -3.26
C THR A 70 0.30 -7.64 -3.41
N GLN A 71 0.62 -8.92 -3.18
CA GLN A 71 1.98 -9.47 -3.19
C GLN A 71 2.97 -8.83 -2.20
N LEU A 72 2.50 -8.03 -1.24
CA LEU A 72 3.36 -7.43 -0.20
C LEU A 72 4.04 -8.49 0.69
N TYR A 73 3.55 -9.73 0.70
CA TYR A 73 4.17 -10.87 1.38
C TYR A 73 5.50 -11.32 0.80
N LEU A 74 5.89 -10.76 -0.34
CA LEU A 74 7.19 -10.95 -0.94
C LEU A 74 8.12 -9.79 -0.59
N VAL A 75 7.61 -8.60 -0.26
CA VAL A 75 8.43 -7.40 -0.06
C VAL A 75 9.17 -7.45 1.27
N GLU A 76 10.49 -7.28 1.26
CA GLU A 76 11.31 -7.27 2.47
C GLU A 76 11.61 -5.84 2.95
N ILE A 77 11.76 -5.65 4.28
CA ILE A 77 12.08 -4.34 4.86
C ILE A 77 13.37 -3.72 4.29
N PRO A 78 14.48 -4.47 4.07
CA PRO A 78 15.70 -3.89 3.50
C PRO A 78 15.48 -3.28 2.11
N ILE A 79 14.68 -3.93 1.27
CA ILE A 79 14.32 -3.41 -0.06
C ILE A 79 13.44 -2.18 0.08
N LEU A 80 12.45 -2.20 0.98
CA LEU A 80 11.64 -1.02 1.28
C LEU A 80 12.50 0.16 1.72
N THR A 81 13.47 -0.03 2.61
CA THR A 81 14.38 1.05 3.03
C THR A 81 15.21 1.58 1.87
N ALA A 82 15.83 0.68 1.08
CA ALA A 82 16.68 1.08 -0.03
C ALA A 82 15.90 1.87 -1.10
N THR A 83 14.70 1.41 -1.49
CA THR A 83 13.86 2.13 -2.46
C THR A 83 13.41 3.51 -1.94
N LEU A 84 13.07 3.62 -0.65
CA LEU A 84 12.68 4.91 -0.07
C LEU A 84 13.85 5.89 -0.02
N ASP A 85 15.06 5.39 0.24
CA ASP A 85 16.28 6.20 0.24
C ASP A 85 16.66 6.63 -1.19
N GLU A 86 16.50 5.75 -2.20
CA GLU A 86 16.71 6.06 -3.63
C GLU A 86 15.74 7.12 -4.16
N GLU A 87 14.52 7.16 -3.64
CA GLU A 87 13.46 8.10 -4.03
C GLU A 87 13.43 9.37 -3.15
N ASP A 88 14.50 9.63 -2.38
CA ASP A 88 14.66 10.79 -1.49
C ASP A 88 13.45 11.01 -0.56
N VAL A 89 12.90 9.91 -0.02
CA VAL A 89 11.80 9.95 0.94
C VAL A 89 12.39 10.08 2.35
N PRO A 90 12.22 11.24 3.02
CA PRO A 90 12.82 11.50 4.32
C PRO A 90 12.23 10.55 5.36
N ASP A 91 12.89 10.44 6.53
CA ASP A 91 12.39 9.65 7.65
C ASP A 91 10.92 9.98 8.03
N GLY A 92 10.26 9.04 8.71
CA GLY A 92 8.87 9.21 9.12
C GLY A 92 8.63 10.32 10.16
N TYR A 93 9.69 10.94 10.70
CA TYR A 93 9.57 12.09 11.58
C TYR A 93 9.33 13.37 10.76
N THR A 94 9.89 13.44 9.55
CA THR A 94 9.71 14.57 8.64
C THR A 94 8.35 14.51 7.96
N GLU A 95 7.56 15.58 8.10
CA GLU A 95 6.27 15.70 7.40
C GLU A 95 6.53 15.97 5.91
N LYS A 96 6.24 14.98 5.06
CA LYS A 96 6.26 15.09 3.60
C LYS A 96 4.94 14.52 3.06
N ALA A 97 4.17 15.37 2.39
CA ALA A 97 3.05 14.91 1.57
C ALA A 97 3.59 14.44 0.22
N LEU A 98 3.17 13.24 -0.20
CA LEU A 98 3.45 12.65 -1.49
C LEU A 98 2.22 12.81 -2.38
N SER A 99 2.41 13.31 -3.60
CA SER A 99 1.39 13.26 -4.64
C SER A 99 1.16 11.82 -5.10
N ILE A 100 -0.02 11.52 -5.67
CA ILE A 100 -0.30 10.16 -6.15
C ILE A 100 0.68 9.66 -7.21
N PRO A 101 1.16 10.48 -8.16
CA PRO A 101 2.22 10.06 -9.08
C PRO A 101 3.52 9.68 -8.37
N GLU A 102 3.93 10.42 -7.34
CA GLU A 102 5.13 10.08 -6.53
C GLU A 102 4.92 8.77 -5.76
N ALA A 103 3.77 8.61 -5.10
CA ALA A 103 3.44 7.37 -4.39
C ALA A 103 3.41 6.16 -5.33
N SER A 104 2.78 6.31 -6.50
CA SER A 104 2.73 5.29 -7.55
C SER A 104 4.12 4.90 -8.04
N LYS A 105 4.99 5.90 -8.27
CA LYS A 105 6.39 5.68 -8.66
C LYS A 105 7.15 4.89 -7.58
N ILE A 106 7.05 5.28 -6.32
CA ILE A 106 7.72 4.61 -5.19
C ILE A 106 7.25 3.15 -5.06
N ILE A 107 5.94 2.91 -5.13
CA ILE A 107 5.37 1.56 -5.04
C ILE A 107 5.85 0.70 -6.22
N THR A 108 5.88 1.26 -7.43
CA THR A 108 6.34 0.52 -8.62
C THR A 108 7.83 0.19 -8.51
N ALA A 109 8.66 1.17 -8.12
CA ALA A 109 10.09 0.97 -7.88
C ALA A 109 10.35 -0.09 -6.81
N LEU A 110 9.53 -0.13 -5.76
CA LEU A 110 9.62 -1.14 -4.69
C LEU A 110 9.45 -2.56 -5.25
N PHE A 111 8.43 -2.78 -6.08
CA PHE A 111 8.21 -4.10 -6.68
C PHE A 111 9.25 -4.45 -7.74
N ILE A 112 9.77 -3.48 -8.50
CA ILE A 112 10.89 -3.69 -9.44
C ILE A 112 12.15 -4.12 -8.68
N ASN A 113 12.58 -3.35 -7.68
CA ASN A 113 13.76 -3.64 -6.86
C ASN A 113 13.60 -4.98 -6.14
N GLN A 114 12.38 -5.29 -5.70
CA GLN A 114 12.09 -6.57 -5.06
C GLN A 114 12.15 -7.75 -6.03
N ASN A 115 11.77 -7.57 -7.30
CA ASN A 115 11.71 -8.64 -8.29
C ASN A 115 13.12 -9.13 -8.67
N GLY A 116 14.09 -8.22 -8.84
CA GLY A 116 15.54 -8.49 -8.94
C GLY A 116 15.94 -9.91 -9.42
N ASP A 117 16.75 -10.61 -8.62
CA ASP A 117 17.22 -11.98 -8.89
C ASP A 117 16.29 -13.08 -8.32
N ARG A 118 15.00 -12.79 -8.09
CA ARG A 118 14.09 -13.77 -7.48
C ARG A 118 13.63 -14.84 -8.46
N GLN A 119 13.40 -16.03 -7.91
CA GLN A 119 12.73 -17.13 -8.64
C GLN A 119 11.21 -16.99 -8.63
N ASP A 120 10.64 -16.32 -7.62
CA ASP A 120 9.20 -16.10 -7.50
C ASP A 120 8.74 -14.92 -8.37
N PHE A 121 7.71 -15.16 -9.18
CA PHE A 121 7.16 -14.15 -10.10
C PHE A 121 6.29 -13.10 -9.37
N ILE A 122 6.66 -11.82 -9.50
CA ILE A 122 5.84 -10.68 -9.09
C ILE A 122 5.18 -10.07 -10.33
N ASP A 123 3.86 -9.96 -10.33
CA ASP A 123 3.14 -9.17 -11.33
C ASP A 123 3.25 -7.69 -10.93
N ILE A 124 4.37 -7.06 -11.31
CA ILE A 124 4.70 -5.67 -10.93
C ILE A 124 3.54 -4.70 -11.24
N PRO A 125 2.94 -4.67 -12.46
CA PRO A 125 1.78 -3.82 -12.74
C PRO A 125 0.64 -4.01 -11.74
N MET A 126 0.19 -5.25 -11.56
CA MET A 126 -0.98 -5.56 -10.74
C MET A 126 -0.70 -5.32 -9.25
N ALA A 127 0.46 -5.74 -8.75
CA ALA A 127 0.87 -5.53 -7.38
C ALA A 127 0.97 -4.03 -7.04
N SER A 128 1.49 -3.23 -7.97
CA SER A 128 1.62 -1.78 -7.79
C SER A 128 0.26 -1.09 -7.75
N ASP A 129 -0.61 -1.37 -8.72
CA ASP A 129 -1.96 -0.78 -8.78
C ASP A 129 -2.82 -1.18 -7.57
N LEU A 130 -2.79 -2.46 -7.16
CA LEU A 130 -3.55 -2.92 -6.00
C LEU A 130 -3.00 -2.37 -4.69
N THR A 131 -1.67 -2.24 -4.57
CA THR A 131 -1.05 -1.62 -3.39
C THR A 131 -1.40 -0.13 -3.34
N LEU A 132 -1.31 0.59 -4.46
CA LEU A 132 -1.71 1.99 -4.52
C LEU A 132 -3.20 2.16 -4.16
N ASN A 133 -4.08 1.37 -4.76
CA ASN A 133 -5.51 1.40 -4.45
C ASN A 133 -5.80 1.13 -2.97
N LEU A 134 -5.09 0.17 -2.35
CA LEU A 134 -5.17 -0.07 -0.92
C LEU A 134 -4.73 1.16 -0.09
N MET A 135 -3.60 1.77 -0.44
CA MET A 135 -3.09 2.94 0.29
C MET A 135 -4.03 4.14 0.15
N LEU A 136 -4.63 4.36 -1.02
CA LEU A 136 -5.62 5.40 -1.22
C LEU A 136 -6.89 5.13 -0.40
N ASN A 137 -7.35 3.88 -0.31
CA ASN A 137 -8.52 3.53 0.48
C ASN A 137 -8.33 3.76 1.97
N ILE A 138 -7.12 3.55 2.48
CA ILE A 138 -6.80 3.73 3.91
C ILE A 138 -6.48 5.20 4.21
N TYR A 139 -5.66 5.86 3.38
CA TYR A 139 -5.03 7.13 3.73
C TYR A 139 -5.49 8.34 2.90
N ASP A 140 -6.23 8.13 1.81
CA ASP A 140 -6.86 9.20 1.02
C ASP A 140 -8.28 8.80 0.54
N PRO A 141 -9.22 8.53 1.47
CA PRO A 141 -10.57 8.11 1.10
C PRO A 141 -11.34 9.19 0.34
N GLY A 142 -10.99 10.47 0.56
CA GLY A 142 -11.56 11.62 -0.14
C GLY A 142 -11.00 11.86 -1.54
N ARG A 143 -9.99 11.08 -1.97
CA ARG A 143 -9.29 11.26 -3.26
C ARG A 143 -8.81 12.70 -3.45
N THR A 144 -8.17 13.24 -2.42
CA THR A 144 -7.58 14.57 -2.41
C THR A 144 -6.34 14.67 -3.30
N GLY A 145 -5.69 13.54 -3.58
CA GLY A 145 -4.52 13.47 -4.45
C GLY A 145 -3.18 13.42 -3.71
N TYR A 146 -3.21 13.33 -2.37
CA TYR A 146 -2.01 13.32 -1.54
C TYR A 146 -2.11 12.30 -0.40
N ILE A 147 -0.99 11.67 -0.07
CA ILE A 147 -0.83 10.83 1.12
C ILE A 147 0.43 11.24 1.89
N GLN A 148 0.46 11.07 3.21
CA GLN A 148 1.69 11.33 3.96
C GLN A 148 2.72 10.23 3.69
N ALA A 149 4.00 10.61 3.57
CA ALA A 149 5.09 9.65 3.41
C ALA A 149 5.14 8.66 4.59
N LEU A 150 4.83 9.13 5.79
CA LEU A 150 4.71 8.26 6.97
C LEU A 150 3.61 7.21 6.82
N SER A 151 2.43 7.59 6.31
CA SER A 151 1.31 6.67 6.08
C SER A 151 1.68 5.56 5.11
N LEU A 152 2.34 5.90 3.99
CA LEU A 152 2.85 4.92 3.03
C LEU A 152 3.82 3.93 3.69
N LYS A 153 4.77 4.44 4.48
CA LYS A 153 5.76 3.61 5.21
C LYS A 153 5.08 2.67 6.21
N ILE A 154 4.09 3.15 6.97
CA ILE A 154 3.34 2.34 7.92
C ILE A 154 2.56 1.25 7.19
N GLY A 155 1.77 1.61 6.18
CA GLY A 155 0.93 0.68 5.43
C GLY A 155 1.73 -0.47 4.80
N ILE A 156 2.84 -0.14 4.13
CA ILE A 156 3.69 -1.16 3.48
C ILE A 156 4.43 -2.01 4.53
N SER A 157 5.03 -1.39 5.55
CA SER A 157 5.83 -2.14 6.54
C SER A 157 4.99 -3.07 7.41
N LEU A 158 3.72 -2.73 7.69
CA LEU A 158 2.80 -3.64 8.39
C LEU A 158 2.49 -4.88 7.56
N LEU A 159 2.39 -4.73 6.24
CA LEU A 159 2.05 -5.80 5.29
C LEU A 159 3.26 -6.44 4.61
N CYS A 160 4.50 -6.06 4.94
CA CYS A 160 5.69 -6.66 4.31
C CYS A 160 6.05 -8.05 4.87
N ALA A 161 6.94 -8.76 4.17
CA ALA A 161 7.54 -10.02 4.54
C ALA A 161 8.64 -9.85 5.59
N ALA A 162 8.26 -9.67 6.86
CA ALA A 162 9.22 -9.54 7.95
C ALA A 162 8.70 -10.14 9.25
N LYS A 163 9.63 -10.52 10.14
CA LYS A 163 9.28 -10.92 11.51
C LYS A 163 8.66 -9.74 12.23
N LEU A 164 7.75 -10.03 13.15
CA LEU A 164 7.03 -9.00 13.91
C LEU A 164 7.97 -8.03 14.64
N GLN A 165 9.06 -8.55 15.22
CA GLN A 165 10.07 -7.75 15.89
C GLN A 165 10.78 -6.75 14.94
N ASP A 166 11.05 -7.16 13.71
CA ASP A 166 11.72 -6.32 12.71
C ASP A 166 10.79 -5.21 12.23
N LYS A 167 9.50 -5.53 12.04
CA LYS A 167 8.45 -4.53 11.74
C LYS A 167 8.36 -3.48 12.85
N TYR A 168 8.30 -3.90 14.11
CA TYR A 168 8.28 -2.96 15.24
C TYR A 168 9.54 -2.11 15.33
N ARG A 169 10.72 -2.70 15.08
CA ARG A 169 11.98 -1.95 15.06
C ARG A 169 11.99 -0.91 13.94
N TYR A 170 11.54 -1.27 12.75
CA TYR A 170 11.43 -0.35 11.62
C TYR A 170 10.47 0.81 11.93
N LEU A 171 9.24 0.49 12.36
CA LEU A 171 8.23 1.48 12.71
C LEU A 171 8.70 2.42 13.81
N PHE A 172 9.33 1.88 14.86
CA PHE A 172 9.90 2.69 15.94
C PHE A 172 10.93 3.69 15.41
N ARG A 173 11.83 3.27 14.51
CA ARG A 173 12.80 4.17 13.88
C ARG A 173 12.15 5.28 13.07
N GLN A 174 11.06 4.99 12.35
CA GLN A 174 10.34 6.00 11.58
C GLN A 174 9.62 7.02 12.47
N MET A 175 9.29 6.65 13.71
CA MET A 175 8.51 7.51 14.62
C MET A 175 9.36 8.26 15.65
N CYS A 176 10.60 7.85 15.86
CA CYS A 176 11.47 8.45 16.86
C CYS A 176 12.12 9.75 16.39
N ASN A 177 12.39 10.62 17.35
CA ASN A 177 13.23 11.79 17.11
C ASN A 177 14.73 11.42 17.01
N SER A 178 15.58 12.42 16.75
CA SER A 178 17.05 12.28 16.67
C SER A 178 17.72 11.70 17.92
N ARG A 179 16.99 11.60 19.05
CA ARG A 179 17.46 10.99 20.31
C ARG A 179 16.95 9.56 20.51
N ALA A 180 16.34 8.95 19.50
CA ALA A 180 15.72 7.63 19.56
C ALA A 180 14.60 7.51 20.63
N VAL A 181 13.90 8.62 20.89
CA VAL A 181 12.76 8.66 21.82
C VAL A 181 11.47 8.85 21.05
N LEU A 182 10.46 8.05 21.40
CA LEU A 182 9.09 8.20 20.92
C LEU A 182 8.28 9.01 21.92
N ASP A 183 7.85 10.20 21.53
CA ASP A 183 6.98 11.02 22.37
C ASP A 183 5.50 10.60 22.27
N ARG A 184 4.68 11.10 23.19
CA ARG A 184 3.24 10.80 23.24
C ARG A 184 2.52 11.24 21.97
N LYS A 185 2.87 12.39 21.39
CA LYS A 185 2.22 12.93 20.19
C LYS A 185 2.43 12.00 19.00
N ARG A 186 3.67 11.53 18.81
CA ARG A 186 4.07 10.58 17.78
C ARG A 186 3.44 9.21 17.99
N LEU A 187 3.40 8.70 19.22
CA LEU A 187 2.68 7.45 19.50
C LEU A 187 1.19 7.56 19.15
N THR A 188 0.54 8.66 19.53
CA THR A 188 -0.87 8.88 19.16
C THR A 188 -1.05 8.92 17.64
N LEU A 189 -0.18 9.63 16.92
CA LEU A 189 -0.20 9.67 15.45
C LEU A 189 -0.05 8.26 14.87
N PHE A 190 0.93 7.48 15.32
CA PHE A 190 1.12 6.10 14.86
C PHE A 190 -0.13 5.22 15.07
N LEU A 191 -0.76 5.33 16.24
CA LEU A 191 -1.98 4.57 16.53
C LEU A 191 -3.13 5.02 15.63
N GLN A 192 -3.25 6.30 15.34
CA GLN A 192 -4.24 6.81 14.38
C GLN A 192 -3.99 6.27 12.98
N GLU A 193 -2.76 6.31 12.49
CA GLU A 193 -2.36 5.76 11.18
C GLU A 193 -2.60 4.24 11.06
N CYS A 194 -2.58 3.50 12.17
CA CYS A 194 -2.87 2.07 12.21
C CYS A 194 -4.37 1.73 12.31
N LEU A 195 -5.21 2.71 12.65
CA LEU A 195 -6.63 2.53 12.96
C LEU A 195 -7.58 3.24 11.97
N GLN A 196 -7.05 3.93 10.95
CA GLN A 196 -7.85 4.39 9.80
C GLN A 196 -8.55 3.20 9.12
#